data_AF-A0A6I6A600-F1
#
_entry.id   AF-A0A6I6A600-F1
#
_cell.length_a   1.000
_cell.length_b   1.000
_cell.length_c   1.000
_cell.angle_alpha   90.00
_cell.angle_beta   90.00
_cell.angle_gamma   90.00
#
_symmetry.space_group_name_H-M   'P 1'
#
loop_
_entity.id
_entity.type
_entity.pdbx_description
1 polymer ?
#
loop_
_entity_poly.entity_id
_entity_poly.type
_entity_poly.pdbx_seq_one_letter_code
_entity_poly.pdbx_strand_id
1 'polypeptide(L)'
;MGDEPRHGSPVHREGVPRALHARGRHDPLAPNDGAVPGSKHEFTSTSDFRNAYGDGLDRVGLPNGSYLGFPPGAPWGDRALFPSSLDDPVDAYRLAGDLPDGWRIQVSEIAPAFGQPGGGMQVLVFNDKNKTVPVTELINAGILQ
;
A
#
# COMPACT_ATOMS: atom_id res chain seq x y z
N MET A 1 -43.75 30.30 23.64
CA MET A 1 -42.70 30.53 22.63
C MET A 1 -41.52 29.68 23.04
N GLY A 2 -41.39 28.50 22.44
CA GLY A 2 -40.29 27.58 22.66
C GLY A 2 -39.74 27.18 21.30
N ASP A 3 -38.44 27.33 21.12
CA ASP A 3 -37.71 27.00 19.89
C ASP A 3 -37.58 25.48 19.74
N GLU A 4 -37.92 24.95 18.57
CA GLU A 4 -37.62 23.58 18.15
C GLU A 4 -36.24 23.51 17.48
N PRO A 5 -35.41 22.47 17.76
CA PRO A 5 -34.17 22.24 17.03
C PRO A 5 -34.46 21.60 15.67
N ARG A 6 -33.99 22.26 14.59
CA ARG A 6 -34.08 21.75 13.22
C ARG A 6 -33.28 20.46 13.07
N HIS A 7 -33.97 19.37 12.73
CA HIS A 7 -33.38 18.14 12.23
C HIS A 7 -32.60 18.43 10.94
N GLY A 8 -31.29 18.19 10.96
CA GLY A 8 -30.45 18.19 9.76
C GLY A 8 -30.78 16.98 8.89
N SER A 9 -31.25 17.23 7.66
CA SER A 9 -31.47 16.20 6.65
C SER A 9 -30.14 15.54 6.24
N PRO A 10 -30.11 14.24 5.90
CA PRO A 10 -28.90 13.61 5.37
C PRO A 10 -28.58 14.19 3.99
N VAL A 11 -27.39 14.76 3.85
CA VAL A 11 -26.86 15.20 2.55
C VAL A 11 -26.60 13.95 1.71
N HIS A 12 -27.42 13.74 0.69
CA HIS A 12 -27.12 12.86 -0.43
C HIS A 12 -25.83 13.36 -1.11
N ARG A 13 -24.73 12.60 -1.02
CA ARG A 13 -23.62 12.72 -1.96
C ARG A 13 -23.83 11.70 -3.07
N GLU A 14 -24.24 12.21 -4.21
CA GLU A 14 -24.22 11.50 -5.48
C GLU A 14 -22.77 11.24 -5.92
N GLY A 15 -22.51 10.05 -6.48
CA GLY A 15 -21.49 9.91 -7.51
C GLY A 15 -20.20 9.13 -7.19
N VAL A 16 -20.20 8.15 -6.29
CA VAL A 16 -19.18 7.07 -6.39
C VAL A 16 -19.80 5.96 -7.25
N PRO A 17 -19.24 5.61 -8.44
CA PRO A 17 -19.77 4.51 -9.22
C PRO A 17 -19.67 3.22 -8.40
N ARG A 18 -20.84 2.72 -8.02
CA ARG A 18 -21.05 1.48 -7.27
C ARG A 18 -20.67 0.32 -8.19
N ALA A 19 -19.40 -0.08 -8.19
CA ALA A 19 -19.00 -1.34 -8.78
C ALA A 19 -19.46 -2.47 -7.84
N LEU A 20 -20.73 -2.84 -7.96
CA LEU A 20 -21.22 -4.11 -7.44
C LEU A 20 -22.14 -4.73 -8.48
N HIS A 21 -21.86 -6.01 -8.77
CA HIS A 21 -22.58 -6.99 -9.60
C HIS A 21 -21.93 -7.35 -10.94
N ALA A 22 -21.11 -8.41 -10.91
CA ALA A 22 -21.35 -9.63 -11.69
C ALA A 22 -20.35 -10.72 -11.30
N ARG A 23 -20.85 -11.92 -11.02
CA ARG A 23 -20.04 -13.13 -10.86
C ARG A 23 -19.18 -13.32 -12.12
N GLY A 24 -17.86 -13.41 -11.95
CA GLY A 24 -16.92 -13.82 -13.01
C GLY A 24 -15.99 -12.74 -13.58
N ARG A 25 -15.86 -11.56 -12.96
CA ARG A 25 -14.78 -10.62 -13.29
C ARG A 25 -13.97 -10.35 -12.03
N HIS A 26 -12.68 -10.68 -12.05
CA HIS A 26 -11.74 -10.11 -11.10
C HIS A 26 -11.86 -8.59 -11.27
N ASP A 27 -12.21 -7.89 -10.20
CA ASP A 27 -12.04 -6.45 -10.18
C ASP A 27 -10.62 -6.14 -10.68
N PRO A 28 -10.45 -5.28 -11.69
CA PRO A 28 -9.14 -5.05 -12.25
C PRO A 28 -8.27 -4.43 -11.15
N LEU A 29 -7.04 -4.94 -11.02
CA LEU A 29 -6.00 -4.24 -10.27
C LEU A 29 -5.97 -2.78 -10.73
N ALA A 30 -5.85 -1.85 -9.78
CA ALA A 30 -5.68 -0.45 -10.14
C ALA A 30 -4.45 -0.33 -11.08
N PRO A 31 -4.54 0.46 -12.17
CA PRO A 31 -3.41 0.67 -13.08
C PRO A 31 -2.22 1.31 -12.36
N ASN A 32 -1.09 1.45 -13.05
CA ASN A 32 0.12 2.10 -12.49
C ASN A 32 0.62 1.40 -11.21
N ASP A 33 0.61 0.07 -11.17
CA ASP A 33 1.09 -0.72 -10.03
C ASP A 33 0.33 -0.41 -8.74
N GLY A 34 -0.98 -0.11 -8.87
CA GLY A 34 -1.82 0.30 -7.76
C GLY A 34 -1.50 1.66 -7.15
N ALA A 35 -0.65 2.47 -7.80
CA ALA A 35 -0.25 3.78 -7.28
C ALA A 35 -1.11 4.93 -7.83
N VAL A 36 -1.39 5.92 -6.99
CA VAL A 36 -1.94 7.21 -7.42
C VAL A 36 -0.99 7.85 -8.45
N PRO A 37 -1.48 8.29 -9.63
CA PRO A 37 -0.64 8.92 -10.63
C PRO A 37 0.12 10.13 -10.08
N GLY A 38 1.44 10.14 -10.25
CA GLY A 38 2.31 11.22 -9.77
C GLY A 38 2.79 11.11 -8.32
N SER A 39 2.35 10.09 -7.56
CA SER A 39 2.77 9.91 -6.16
C SER A 39 4.08 9.12 -6.00
N LYS A 40 4.69 8.67 -7.11
CA LYS A 40 5.88 7.80 -7.07
C LYS A 40 7.12 8.65 -6.76
N HIS A 41 7.82 8.28 -5.69
CA HIS A 41 9.10 8.88 -5.29
C HIS A 41 10.12 7.80 -4.97
N GLU A 42 11.41 8.09 -5.13
CA GLU A 42 12.46 7.08 -5.05
C GLU A 42 13.59 7.46 -4.09
N PHE A 43 14.20 6.44 -3.50
CA PHE A 43 15.38 6.55 -2.65
C PHE A 43 16.43 5.56 -3.15
N THR A 44 17.68 6.00 -3.22
CA THR A 44 18.83 5.13 -3.53
C THR A 44 19.59 4.73 -2.26
N SER A 45 19.07 5.09 -1.08
CA SER A 45 19.65 4.74 0.22
C SER A 45 18.55 4.36 1.21
N THR A 46 18.77 3.30 2.00
CA THR A 46 17.89 2.96 3.13
C THR A 46 18.00 3.99 4.25
N SER A 47 19.13 4.68 4.43
CA SER A 47 19.26 5.75 5.43
C SER A 47 18.31 6.92 5.12
N ASP A 48 18.24 7.34 3.86
CA ASP A 48 17.40 8.47 3.46
C ASP A 48 15.91 8.13 3.59
N PHE A 49 15.53 6.90 3.20
CA PHE A 49 14.18 6.39 3.45
C PHE A 49 13.86 6.40 4.95
N ARG A 50 14.75 5.85 5.79
CA ARG A 50 14.54 5.79 7.24
C ARG A 50 14.41 7.16 7.88
N ASN A 51 15.20 8.12 7.42
CA ASN A 51 15.13 9.50 7.89
C ASN A 51 13.79 10.16 7.52
N ALA A 52 13.22 9.80 6.36
CA ALA A 52 11.95 10.34 5.90
C ALA A 52 10.73 9.67 6.57
N TYR A 53 10.77 8.36 6.77
CA TYR A 53 9.57 7.56 7.10
C TYR A 53 9.72 6.61 8.29
N GLY A 54 10.91 6.48 8.86
CA GLY A 54 11.23 5.41 9.82
C GLY A 54 11.61 4.10 9.13
N ASP A 55 11.90 3.08 9.92
CA ASP A 55 12.36 1.76 9.46
C ASP A 55 11.27 0.68 9.46
N GLY A 56 10.12 0.93 10.08
CA GLY A 56 9.03 -0.04 10.17
C GLY A 56 8.28 -0.20 8.85
N LEU A 57 8.17 -1.45 8.40
CA LEU A 57 7.35 -1.86 7.26
C LEU A 57 6.43 -3.02 7.66
N ASP A 58 5.38 -3.27 6.90
CA ASP A 58 4.59 -4.50 7.02
C ASP A 58 4.15 -5.06 5.68
N ARG A 59 3.57 -6.25 5.70
CA ARG A 59 2.93 -6.86 4.53
C ARG A 59 1.74 -7.68 4.95
N VAL A 60 0.67 -7.57 4.16
CA VAL A 60 -0.40 -8.56 4.12
C VAL A 60 -0.11 -9.52 2.97
N GLY A 61 0.00 -10.81 3.26
CA GLY A 61 0.32 -11.85 2.28
C GLY A 61 1.72 -12.42 2.40
N LEU A 62 1.94 -13.56 1.76
CA LEU A 62 3.19 -14.31 1.82
C LEU A 62 4.42 -13.49 1.34
N PRO A 63 5.62 -13.77 1.85
CA PRO A 63 6.84 -13.00 1.55
C PRO A 63 7.39 -13.22 0.12
N ASN A 64 6.77 -14.08 -0.68
CA ASN A 64 7.09 -14.23 -2.10
C ASN A 64 6.59 -13.07 -2.97
N GLY A 65 5.76 -12.16 -2.44
CA GLY A 65 5.43 -10.89 -3.09
C GLY A 65 6.40 -9.77 -2.76
N SER A 66 6.31 -8.66 -3.50
CA SER A 66 7.26 -7.54 -3.42
C SER A 66 6.74 -6.28 -2.73
N TYR A 67 5.42 -6.15 -2.54
CA TYR A 67 4.84 -4.95 -1.95
C TYR A 67 4.91 -4.99 -0.42
N LEU A 68 5.35 -3.90 0.19
CA LEU A 68 5.25 -3.65 1.63
C LEU A 68 4.41 -2.39 1.87
N GLY A 69 3.81 -2.27 3.04
CA GLY A 69 3.16 -1.07 3.54
C GLY A 69 4.03 -0.31 4.53
N PHE A 70 3.81 1.00 4.64
CA PHE A 70 4.31 1.82 5.74
C PHE A 70 3.36 2.99 6.05
N PRO A 71 3.33 3.50 7.30
CA PRO A 71 3.85 2.84 8.49
C PRO A 71 3.11 1.50 8.76
N PRO A 72 3.68 0.60 9.58
CA PRO A 72 3.02 -0.66 9.92
C PRO A 72 1.67 -0.44 10.59
N GLY A 73 0.72 -1.33 10.34
CA GLY A 73 -0.62 -1.25 10.92
C GLY A 73 -1.58 -0.31 10.21
N ALA A 74 -1.29 0.08 8.96
CA ALA A 74 -2.24 0.83 8.13
C ALA A 74 -3.63 0.14 8.10
N PRO A 75 -4.74 0.92 8.20
CA PRO A 75 -6.10 0.39 8.12
C PRO A 75 -6.33 -0.48 6.87
N TRP A 76 -7.21 -1.48 6.97
CA TRP A 76 -7.49 -2.39 5.85
C TRP A 76 -7.92 -1.66 4.56
N GLY A 77 -8.82 -0.67 4.68
CA GLY A 77 -9.31 0.09 3.53
C GLY A 77 -8.22 0.89 2.82
N ASP A 78 -7.18 1.29 3.56
CA ASP A 78 -6.09 2.11 3.04
C ASP A 78 -5.12 1.30 2.17
N ARG A 79 -5.15 -0.03 2.30
CA ARG A 79 -4.30 -0.96 1.56
C ARG A 79 -4.85 -1.36 0.19
N ALA A 80 -6.15 -1.10 -0.04
CA ALA A 80 -6.87 -1.46 -1.26
C ALA A 80 -6.52 -2.87 -1.81
N LEU A 81 -6.52 -3.87 -0.92
CA LEU A 81 -6.20 -5.26 -1.25
C LEU A 81 -7.44 -6.02 -1.73
N PHE A 82 -7.20 -7.11 -2.47
CA PHE A 82 -8.27 -8.01 -2.87
C PHE A 82 -8.93 -8.62 -1.63
N PRO A 83 -10.27 -8.81 -1.59
CA PRO A 83 -10.95 -9.32 -0.39
C PRO A 83 -10.44 -10.67 0.13
N SER A 84 -9.89 -11.53 -0.75
CA SER A 84 -9.32 -12.82 -0.32
C SER A 84 -8.07 -12.67 0.55
N SER A 85 -7.41 -11.52 0.55
CA SER A 85 -6.25 -11.26 1.40
C SER A 85 -6.63 -10.97 2.86
N LEU A 86 -7.91 -11.03 3.23
CA LEU A 86 -8.32 -10.97 4.63
C LEU A 86 -7.82 -12.17 5.45
N ASP A 87 -7.63 -13.31 4.80
CA ASP A 87 -7.14 -14.54 5.43
C ASP A 87 -5.60 -14.67 5.35
N ASP A 88 -4.93 -13.71 4.69
CA ASP A 88 -3.48 -13.71 4.54
C ASP A 88 -2.77 -13.29 5.85
N PRO A 89 -1.55 -13.77 6.11
CA PRO A 89 -0.77 -13.35 7.26
C PRO A 89 -0.42 -11.85 7.18
N VAL A 90 -0.24 -11.24 8.35
CA VAL A 90 0.27 -9.87 8.49
C VAL A 90 1.60 -9.94 9.21
N ASP A 91 2.68 -9.69 8.48
CA ASP A 91 4.04 -9.71 8.99
C ASP A 91 4.62 -8.29 9.01
N ALA A 92 5.31 -7.95 10.10
CA ALA A 92 6.02 -6.69 10.25
C ALA A 92 7.52 -6.92 10.06
N TYR A 93 8.18 -5.93 9.46
CA TYR A 93 9.61 -5.95 9.15
C TYR A 93 10.28 -4.65 9.57
N ARG A 94 11.59 -4.68 9.70
CA ARG A 94 12.44 -3.47 9.79
C ARG A 94 13.37 -3.36 8.60
N LEU A 95 13.46 -2.16 8.03
CA LEU A 95 14.47 -1.81 7.03
C LEU A 95 15.83 -1.61 7.74
N ALA A 96 16.63 -2.67 7.79
CA ALA A 96 17.85 -2.72 8.59
C ALA A 96 19.13 -2.54 7.75
N GLY A 97 19.24 -3.28 6.64
CA GLY A 97 20.45 -3.28 5.80
C GLY A 97 20.54 -2.11 4.83
N ASP A 98 21.66 -2.04 4.12
CA ASP A 98 21.89 -1.08 3.04
C ASP A 98 21.45 -1.67 1.69
N LEU A 99 21.09 -0.80 0.75
CA LEU A 99 20.79 -1.21 -0.61
C LEU A 99 22.10 -1.57 -1.34
N PRO A 100 22.16 -2.68 -2.09
CA PRO A 100 23.23 -2.94 -3.03
C PRO A 100 23.33 -1.84 -4.10
N ASP A 101 24.51 -1.69 -4.71
CA ASP A 101 24.73 -0.69 -5.76
C ASP A 101 23.72 -0.84 -6.91
N GLY A 102 23.15 0.29 -7.33
CA GLY A 102 22.15 0.35 -8.40
C GLY A 102 20.74 -0.06 -7.99
N TRP A 103 20.52 -0.50 -6.76
CA TRP A 103 19.18 -0.77 -6.24
C TRP A 103 18.49 0.52 -5.77
N ARG A 104 17.16 0.51 -5.75
CA ARG A 104 16.35 1.66 -5.31
C ARG A 104 15.09 1.21 -4.58
N ILE A 105 14.62 2.05 -3.67
CA ILE A 105 13.30 1.96 -3.05
C ILE A 105 12.37 2.91 -3.80
N GLN A 106 11.18 2.45 -4.16
CA GLN A 106 10.08 3.29 -4.64
C GLN A 106 8.97 3.31 -3.60
N VAL A 107 8.47 4.51 -3.33
CA VAL A 107 7.32 4.79 -2.47
C VAL A 107 6.19 5.33 -3.33
N SER A 108 4.94 4.96 -3.02
CA SER A 108 3.77 5.58 -3.63
C SER A 108 2.54 5.51 -2.72
N GLU A 109 1.59 6.41 -2.94
CA GLU A 109 0.24 6.33 -2.36
C GLU A 109 -0.57 5.27 -3.12
N ILE A 110 -1.30 4.44 -2.38
CA ILE A 110 -2.13 3.36 -2.90
C ILE A 110 -3.44 3.95 -3.44
N ALA A 111 -3.74 3.69 -4.71
CA ALA A 111 -4.98 4.12 -5.35
C ALA A 111 -6.19 3.30 -4.85
N PRO A 112 -7.41 3.88 -4.90
CA PRO A 112 -8.64 3.13 -4.62
C PRO A 112 -8.78 1.89 -5.52
N ALA A 113 -9.12 0.74 -4.94
CA ALA A 113 -9.39 -0.51 -5.65
C ALA A 113 -10.30 -1.43 -4.82
N PHE A 114 -10.93 -2.42 -5.46
CA PHE A 114 -11.74 -3.45 -4.78
C PHE A 114 -12.85 -2.92 -3.85
N GLY A 115 -13.41 -1.74 -4.17
CA GLY A 115 -14.40 -1.06 -3.34
C GLY A 115 -13.83 -0.44 -2.05
N GLN A 116 -12.51 -0.44 -1.89
CA GLN A 116 -11.78 0.16 -0.78
C GLN A 116 -11.23 1.54 -1.18
N PRO A 117 -11.09 2.48 -0.23
CA PRO A 117 -10.66 3.85 -0.51
C PRO A 117 -9.18 3.99 -0.93
N GLY A 118 -8.29 3.07 -0.54
CA GLY A 118 -6.85 3.31 -0.68
C GLY A 118 -6.38 4.47 0.19
N GLY A 119 -5.27 5.10 -0.16
CA GLY A 119 -4.68 6.24 0.57
C GLY A 119 -3.56 5.85 1.56
N GLY A 120 -3.32 4.56 1.75
CA GLY A 120 -2.12 4.08 2.44
C GLY A 120 -0.87 4.26 1.57
N MET A 121 0.32 4.01 2.14
CA MET A 121 1.57 4.06 1.39
C MET A 121 2.13 2.65 1.14
N GLN A 122 2.64 2.44 -0.06
CA GLN A 122 3.30 1.19 -0.46
C GLN A 122 4.77 1.41 -0.83
N VAL A 123 5.56 0.37 -0.60
CA VAL A 123 6.99 0.29 -0.93
C VAL A 123 7.23 -0.86 -1.90
N LEU A 124 8.07 -0.60 -2.90
CA LEU A 124 8.71 -1.60 -3.74
C LEU A 124 10.23 -1.39 -3.71
N VAL A 125 11.00 -2.46 -3.60
CA VAL A 125 12.45 -2.42 -3.82
C VAL A 125 12.74 -2.95 -5.21
N PHE A 126 13.54 -2.21 -5.98
CA PHE A 126 13.99 -2.59 -7.32
C PHE A 126 15.49 -2.85 -7.31
N ASN A 127 15.91 -3.90 -8.02
CA ASN A 127 17.32 -4.17 -8.26
C ASN A 127 17.90 -3.32 -9.42
N ASP A 128 19.20 -3.47 -9.65
CA ASP A 128 19.99 -2.87 -10.74
C ASP A 128 19.42 -3.10 -12.15
N LYS A 129 18.58 -4.12 -12.33
CA LYS A 129 17.88 -4.46 -13.59
C LYS A 129 16.45 -3.94 -13.64
N ASN A 130 16.09 -3.03 -12.73
CA ASN A 130 14.76 -2.43 -12.64
C ASN A 130 13.64 -3.47 -12.42
N LYS A 131 13.94 -4.59 -11.76
CA LYS A 131 12.95 -5.61 -11.37
C LYS A 131 12.63 -5.50 -9.88
N THR A 132 11.35 -5.64 -9.54
CA THR A 132 10.92 -5.71 -8.14
C THR A 132 11.49 -6.94 -7.45
N VAL A 133 11.95 -6.76 -6.22
CA VAL A 133 12.58 -7.82 -5.41
C VAL A 133 11.54 -8.34 -4.41
N PRO A 134 11.29 -9.66 -4.33
CA PRO A 134 10.41 -10.25 -3.32
C PRO A 134 10.89 -10.03 -1.88
N VAL A 135 9.98 -9.95 -0.92
CA VAL A 135 10.30 -9.78 0.51
C VAL A 135 11.25 -10.87 1.00
N THR A 136 11.06 -12.13 0.60
CA THR A 136 11.97 -13.23 0.94
C THR A 136 13.42 -12.95 0.51
N GLU A 137 13.64 -12.34 -0.66
CA GLU A 137 14.98 -12.00 -1.13
C GLU A 137 15.57 -10.83 -0.34
N LEU A 138 14.75 -9.84 0.04
CA LEU A 138 15.18 -8.73 0.89
C LEU A 138 15.60 -9.21 2.29
N ILE A 139 14.89 -10.18 2.85
CA ILE A 139 15.26 -10.83 4.12
C ILE A 139 16.58 -11.58 3.97
N ASN A 140 16.71 -12.41 2.92
CA ASN A 140 17.94 -13.19 2.67
C ASN A 140 19.16 -12.29 2.44
N ALA A 141 18.97 -11.10 1.86
CA ALA A 141 20.02 -10.10 1.68
C ALA A 141 20.34 -9.28 2.94
N GLY A 142 19.60 -9.46 4.04
CA GLY A 142 19.75 -8.70 5.28
C GLY A 142 19.25 -7.26 5.19
N ILE A 143 18.50 -6.91 4.14
CA ILE A 143 17.88 -5.59 3.95
C ILE A 143 16.67 -5.46 4.88
N LEU A 144 15.88 -6.53 5.03
CA LEU A 144 14.76 -6.63 5.97
C LEU A 144 15.04 -7.63 7.10
N GLN A 145 14.48 -7.36 8.27
CA GLN A 145 14.50 -8.23 9.47
C GLN A 145 13.12 -8.35 10.10
#